data_AF-A0A246ADD2-F1
#
_entry.id   AF-A0A246ADD2-F1
#
_cell.length_a   1.000
_cell.length_b   1.000
_cell.length_c   1.000
_cell.angle_alpha   90.00
_cell.angle_beta   90.00
_cell.angle_gamma   90.00
#
_symmetry.space_group_name_H-M   'P 1'
#
loop_
_entity.id
_entity.type
_entity.pdbx_description
1 polymer ?
#
loop_
_entity_poly.entity_id
_entity_poly.type
_entity_poly.pdbx_seq_one_letter_code
_entity_poly.pdbx_strand_id
1 'polypeptide(L)'
;MKTKKVTYEDYEKLSGTSDLYLNQLLDLFGSMNWKEGTFLYFEINNINVLQLSYENDNRFLIEITNDGDEMIYLQKYATYEEAVELIEYYFENEEIGSTIGFYEVPINTKTLDDILEENK
;
A
#
# COMPACT_ATOMS: atom_id res chain seq x y z
N MET A 1 4.01 -18.26 13.57
CA MET A 1 4.40 -17.33 12.48
C MET A 1 3.12 -16.86 11.84
N LYS A 2 2.95 -15.53 11.69
CA LYS A 2 1.75 -14.91 11.12
C LYS A 2 1.82 -14.98 9.59
N THR A 3 0.71 -15.27 8.93
CA THR A 3 0.57 -15.13 7.48
C THR A 3 -0.47 -14.07 7.18
N LYS A 4 -0.35 -13.43 6.01
CA LYS A 4 -1.42 -12.59 5.45
C LYS A 4 -1.74 -13.07 4.04
N LYS A 5 -3.01 -12.91 3.67
CA LYS A 5 -3.48 -13.12 2.30
C LYS A 5 -3.10 -11.87 1.49
N VAL A 6 -2.21 -12.05 0.52
CA VAL A 6 -1.65 -10.98 -0.30
C VAL A 6 -2.12 -11.17 -1.72
N THR A 7 -2.64 -10.11 -2.33
CA THR A 7 -2.99 -10.06 -3.76
C THR A 7 -2.00 -9.17 -4.49
N TYR A 8 -1.58 -9.58 -5.68
CA TYR A 8 -0.53 -8.90 -6.45
C TYR A 8 -0.75 -9.07 -7.96
N GLU A 9 -0.25 -8.13 -8.74
CA GLU A 9 -0.26 -8.14 -10.21
C GLU A 9 0.89 -7.28 -10.74
N ASP A 10 1.78 -7.87 -11.55
CA ASP A 10 2.90 -7.19 -12.23
C ASP A 10 2.74 -7.05 -13.75
N TYR A 11 1.61 -7.51 -14.29
CA TYR A 11 1.26 -7.49 -15.71
C TYR A 11 2.32 -8.11 -16.63
N GLU A 12 3.13 -9.03 -16.12
CA GLU A 12 4.06 -9.83 -16.92
C GLU A 12 4.07 -11.30 -16.54
N LYS A 13 4.30 -11.61 -15.26
CA LYS A 13 4.62 -12.96 -14.79
C LYS A 13 3.99 -13.33 -13.47
N LEU A 14 3.76 -12.37 -12.59
CA LEU A 14 3.30 -12.60 -11.23
C LEU A 14 1.93 -11.96 -11.03
N SER A 15 0.91 -12.81 -10.93
CA SER A 15 -0.41 -12.40 -10.52
C SER A 15 -1.11 -13.45 -9.68
N GLY A 16 -2.02 -12.99 -8.82
CA GLY A 16 -2.90 -13.85 -8.03
C GLY A 16 -2.94 -13.47 -6.56
N THR A 17 -3.30 -14.45 -5.74
CA THR A 17 -3.46 -14.27 -4.30
C THR A 17 -2.83 -15.45 -3.57
N SER A 18 -2.00 -15.16 -2.57
CA SER A 18 -1.26 -16.17 -1.81
C SER A 18 -1.25 -15.85 -0.31
N ASP A 19 -1.27 -16.88 0.54
CA ASP A 19 -0.99 -16.76 1.97
C ASP A 19 0.52 -16.76 2.22
N LEU A 20 1.08 -15.61 2.62
CA LEU A 20 2.52 -15.40 2.71
C LEU A 20 2.95 -15.07 4.15
N TYR A 21 4.10 -15.60 4.56
CA TYR A 21 4.89 -15.07 5.67
C TYR A 21 5.58 -13.77 5.28
N LEU A 22 5.97 -12.93 6.25
CA LEU A 22 6.60 -11.63 6.00
C LEU A 22 7.80 -11.73 5.04
N ASN A 23 8.72 -12.67 5.27
CA ASN A 23 9.89 -12.84 4.40
C ASN A 23 9.50 -13.20 2.96
N GLN A 24 8.46 -14.01 2.75
CA GLN A 24 7.98 -14.37 1.42
C GLN A 24 7.28 -13.19 0.74
N LEU A 25 6.60 -12.35 1.50
CA LEU A 25 6.01 -11.10 1.01
C LEU A 25 7.10 -10.11 0.55
N LEU A 26 8.17 -9.96 1.34
CA LEU A 26 9.32 -9.12 0.97
C LEU A 26 10.06 -9.67 -0.25
N ASP A 27 10.27 -10.99 -0.32
CA ASP A 27 10.85 -11.65 -1.49
C ASP A 27 9.97 -11.44 -2.74
N LEU A 28 8.64 -11.57 -2.59
CA LEU A 28 7.68 -11.28 -3.65
C LEU A 28 7.82 -9.82 -4.10
N PHE A 29 7.72 -8.87 -3.17
CA PHE A 29 7.82 -7.43 -3.43
C PHE A 29 9.11 -7.07 -4.19
N GLY A 30 10.26 -7.64 -3.80
CA GLY A 30 11.53 -7.41 -4.49
C GLY A 30 11.66 -8.11 -5.85
N SER A 31 10.84 -9.12 -6.13
CA SER A 31 10.84 -9.87 -7.40
C SER A 31 9.83 -9.36 -8.42
N MET A 32 8.86 -8.55 -7.98
CA MET A 32 7.83 -7.98 -8.85
C MET A 32 8.43 -7.03 -9.88
N ASN A 33 7.90 -7.09 -11.11
CA ASN A 33 8.23 -6.14 -12.15
C ASN A 33 7.42 -4.85 -11.95
N TRP A 34 7.97 -3.93 -11.15
CA TRP A 34 7.33 -2.65 -10.85
C TRP A 34 7.31 -1.73 -12.08
N LYS A 35 6.10 -1.46 -12.56
CA LYS A 35 5.78 -0.50 -13.62
C LYS A 35 4.43 0.12 -13.31
N GLU A 36 4.09 1.19 -14.01
CA GLU A 36 2.82 1.89 -13.81
C GLU A 36 1.64 0.90 -13.86
N GLY A 37 0.81 0.94 -12.81
CA GLY A 37 -0.32 0.04 -12.62
C GLY A 37 -0.03 -1.25 -11.86
N THR A 38 1.24 -1.67 -11.72
CA THR A 38 1.63 -2.81 -10.86
C THR A 38 1.21 -2.54 -9.42
N PHE A 39 0.59 -3.52 -8.77
CA PHE A 39 0.11 -3.36 -7.41
C PHE A 39 0.30 -4.60 -6.55
N LEU A 40 0.32 -4.38 -5.25
CA LEU A 40 0.26 -5.39 -4.21
C LEU A 40 -0.61 -4.87 -3.06
N TYR A 41 -1.47 -5.71 -2.47
CA TYR A 41 -2.22 -5.34 -1.28
C TYR A 41 -2.42 -6.50 -0.31
N PHE A 42 -2.63 -6.16 0.97
CA PHE A 42 -3.06 -7.09 2.01
C PHE A 42 -3.88 -6.39 3.09
N GLU A 43 -4.75 -7.13 3.77
CA GLU A 43 -5.53 -6.63 4.90
C GLU A 43 -4.62 -6.31 6.09
N ILE A 44 -4.70 -5.11 6.64
CA ILE A 44 -4.06 -4.73 7.91
C ILE A 44 -4.86 -5.35 9.06
N ASN A 45 -6.19 -5.14 9.03
CA ASN A 45 -7.17 -5.70 9.95
C ASN A 45 -8.53 -5.88 9.21
N ASN A 46 -9.60 -6.23 9.94
CA ASN A 46 -10.91 -6.55 9.36
C ASN A 46 -11.60 -5.42 8.57
N ILE A 47 -11.11 -4.19 8.68
CA ILE A 47 -11.71 -3.02 8.02
C ILE A 47 -10.70 -2.23 7.18
N ASN A 48 -9.40 -2.41 7.38
CA ASN A 48 -8.36 -1.65 6.68
C ASN A 48 -7.50 -2.54 5.80
N VAL A 49 -7.21 -2.07 4.59
CA VAL A 49 -6.30 -2.71 3.63
C VAL A 49 -5.13 -1.77 3.36
N LEU A 50 -3.92 -2.32 3.29
CA LEU A 50 -2.75 -1.64 2.75
C LEU A 50 -2.61 -2.00 1.27
N GLN A 51 -2.60 -1.02 0.39
CA GLN A 51 -2.31 -1.16 -1.02
C GLN A 51 -1.05 -0.38 -1.37
N LEU A 52 -0.20 -0.98 -2.19
CA LEU A 52 0.99 -0.37 -2.78
C LEU A 52 0.83 -0.44 -4.29
N SER A 53 0.87 0.72 -4.94
CA SER A 53 0.82 0.85 -6.39
C SER A 53 2.08 1.56 -6.86
N TYR A 54 2.73 1.06 -7.91
CA TYR A 54 3.88 1.75 -8.47
C TYR A 54 3.42 2.88 -9.38
N GLU A 55 3.94 4.06 -9.08
CA GLU A 55 3.74 5.30 -9.83
C GLU A 55 5.00 5.61 -10.65
N ASN A 56 5.07 6.80 -11.23
CA ASN A 56 6.27 7.27 -11.91
C ASN A 56 7.46 7.56 -10.94
N ASP A 57 8.65 7.76 -11.54
CA ASP A 57 9.86 8.23 -10.85
C ASP A 57 10.34 7.38 -9.66
N ASN A 58 10.19 6.05 -9.71
CA ASN A 58 10.59 5.13 -8.63
C ASN A 58 9.89 5.42 -7.29
N ARG A 59 8.65 5.88 -7.35
CA ARG A 59 7.82 6.14 -6.17
C ARG A 59 6.63 5.18 -6.16
N PHE A 60 6.23 4.82 -4.95
CA PHE A 60 5.03 4.05 -4.70
C PHE A 60 3.95 4.98 -4.15
N LEU A 61 2.74 4.86 -4.65
CA LEU A 61 1.55 5.33 -3.94
C LEU A 61 1.16 4.26 -2.93
N ILE A 62 1.23 4.62 -1.65
CA ILE A 62 0.78 3.79 -0.54
C ILE A 62 -0.59 4.28 -0.09
N GLU A 63 -1.56 3.38 -0.06
CA GLU A 63 -2.93 3.69 0.29
C GLU A 63 -3.40 2.78 1.41
N ILE A 64 -3.97 3.37 2.45
CA ILE A 64 -4.73 2.64 3.46
C ILE A 64 -6.20 2.98 3.25
N THR A 65 -6.97 1.96 2.94
CA THR A 65 -8.38 2.09 2.62
C THR A 65 -9.22 1.45 3.70
N ASN A 66 -10.27 2.12 4.15
CA ASN A 66 -11.25 1.57 5.08
C ASN A 66 -12.54 1.17 4.35
N ASP A 67 -13.13 0.03 4.68
CA ASP A 67 -14.46 -0.41 4.20
C ASP A 67 -15.64 0.32 4.91
N GLY A 68 -15.43 1.58 5.27
CA GLY A 68 -16.36 2.41 6.04
C GLY A 68 -17.12 3.40 5.16
N ASP A 69 -18.25 3.90 5.68
CA ASP A 69 -19.18 4.80 4.95
C ASP A 69 -18.53 6.08 4.41
N GLU A 70 -17.49 6.58 5.08
CA GLU A 70 -16.80 7.81 4.69
C GLU A 70 -15.74 7.60 3.59
N MET A 71 -15.33 6.36 3.30
CA MET A 71 -14.51 6.03 2.15
C MET A 71 -13.29 6.98 2.03
N ILE A 72 -12.52 7.15 3.10
CA ILE A 72 -11.32 8.00 3.11
C ILE A 72 -10.10 7.13 2.81
N TYR A 73 -9.27 7.57 1.87
CA TYR A 73 -7.94 7.00 1.68
C TYR A 73 -6.94 7.79 2.52
N LEU A 74 -6.16 7.09 3.34
CA LEU A 74 -4.91 7.63 3.83
C LEU A 74 -3.86 7.33 2.77
N GLN A 75 -3.31 8.36 2.13
CA GLN A 75 -2.34 8.20 1.05
C GLN A 75 -0.98 8.82 1.39
N LYS A 76 0.09 8.20 0.89
CA LYS A 76 1.46 8.72 0.95
C LYS A 76 2.25 8.27 -0.29
N TYR A 77 3.15 9.13 -0.78
CA TYR A 77 4.22 8.70 -1.67
C TYR A 77 5.41 8.16 -0.86
N ALA A 78 5.92 7.01 -1.27
CA ALA A 78 7.03 6.31 -0.60
C ALA A 78 8.13 5.92 -1.59
N THR A 79 9.39 5.92 -1.14
CA THR A 79 10.47 5.22 -1.85
C THR A 79 10.32 3.70 -1.70
N TYR A 80 11.16 2.92 -2.39
CA TYR A 80 11.22 1.48 -2.23
C TYR A 80 11.53 1.08 -0.77
N GLU A 81 12.50 1.75 -0.14
CA GLU A 81 12.88 1.49 1.25
C GLU A 81 11.73 1.80 2.21
N GLU A 82 11.06 2.94 2.03
CA GLU A 82 9.88 3.29 2.85
C GLU A 82 8.73 2.30 2.64
N ALA A 83 8.51 1.81 1.42
CA ALA A 83 7.51 0.79 1.14
C ALA A 83 7.80 -0.52 1.87
N VAL A 84 9.07 -0.95 1.92
CA VAL A 84 9.51 -2.12 2.70
C VAL A 84 9.21 -1.94 4.18
N GLU A 85 9.57 -0.79 4.75
CA GLU A 85 9.31 -0.47 6.17
C GLU A 85 7.81 -0.50 6.49
N LEU A 86 6.97 0.02 5.59
CA LEU A 86 5.51 0.03 5.75
C LEU A 86 4.91 -1.39 5.64
N ILE A 87 5.43 -2.22 4.74
CA ILE A 87 5.04 -3.64 4.65
C ILE A 87 5.36 -4.34 5.97
N GLU A 88 6.58 -4.22 6.48
CA GLU A 88 6.99 -4.84 7.75
C GLU A 88 6.11 -4.36 8.91
N TYR A 89 5.88 -3.04 9.00
CA TYR A 89 5.08 -2.45 10.06
C TYR A 89 3.64 -2.98 10.06
N TYR A 90 2.92 -2.90 8.93
CA TYR A 90 1.51 -3.29 8.86
C TYR A 90 1.29 -4.80 8.71
N PHE A 91 2.33 -5.56 8.38
CA PHE A 91 2.27 -7.01 8.49
C PHE A 91 2.13 -7.44 9.96
N GLU A 92 2.94 -6.85 10.84
CA GLU A 92 2.98 -7.18 12.26
C GLU A 92 1.89 -6.46 13.07
N ASN A 93 1.62 -5.19 12.76
CA ASN A 93 0.68 -4.34 13.50
C ASN A 93 -0.69 -4.28 12.82
N GLU A 94 -1.76 -4.41 13.59
CA GLU A 94 -3.14 -4.38 13.11
C GLU A 94 -3.82 -3.01 13.34
N GLU A 95 -3.11 -2.06 13.93
CA GLU A 95 -3.58 -0.71 14.18
C GLU A 95 -3.00 0.27 13.14
N ILE A 96 -3.82 1.22 12.69
CA ILE A 96 -3.38 2.27 11.76
C ILE A 96 -2.58 3.36 12.48
N GLY A 97 -2.78 3.50 13.80
CA GLY A 97 -1.97 4.38 14.67
C GLY A 97 -1.85 5.82 14.16
N SER A 98 -0.74 6.48 14.52
CA SER A 98 -0.33 7.78 13.95
C SER A 98 0.36 7.53 12.61
N THR A 99 -0.33 7.73 11.50
CA THR A 99 0.21 7.59 10.15
C THR A 99 1.05 8.81 9.75
N ILE A 100 2.25 8.94 10.32
CA ILE A 100 3.15 10.06 10.00
C ILE A 100 3.44 10.09 8.49
N GLY A 101 3.16 11.22 7.87
CA GLY A 101 3.38 11.44 6.43
C GLY A 101 2.26 10.93 5.52
N PHE A 102 1.18 10.37 6.06
CA PHE A 102 -0.04 10.13 5.29
C PHE A 102 -0.96 11.34 5.35
N TYR A 103 -1.71 11.52 4.26
CA TYR A 103 -2.73 12.54 4.12
C TYR A 103 -4.09 11.90 3.93
N GLU A 104 -5.12 12.48 4.54
CA GLU A 104 -6.51 12.14 4.23
C GLU A 104 -6.87 12.66 2.83
N VAL A 105 -7.20 11.74 1.93
CA VAL A 105 -7.59 12.04 0.56
C VAL A 105 -9.06 11.62 0.37
N PRO A 106 -9.97 12.59 0.18
CA PRO A 106 -11.38 12.27 -0.04
C PRO A 106 -11.59 11.64 -1.42
N ILE A 107 -12.19 10.45 -1.44
CA ILE A 107 -12.39 9.67 -2.66
C ILE A 107 -13.16 10.47 -3.74
N ASN A 108 -12.70 10.35 -4.99
CA ASN A 108 -13.29 10.93 -6.21
C ASN A 108 -13.26 12.47 -6.33
N THR A 109 -12.70 13.20 -5.37
CA THR A 109 -12.69 14.67 -5.43
C THR A 109 -11.30 15.28 -5.55
N LYS A 110 -10.29 14.61 -5.00
CA LYS A 110 -8.90 15.07 -5.00
C LYS A 110 -7.95 13.89 -5.13
N THR A 111 -6.76 14.18 -5.63
CA THR A 111 -5.57 13.30 -5.60
C THR A 111 -4.66 13.68 -4.44
N LEU A 112 -3.69 12.82 -4.11
CA LEU A 112 -2.64 13.17 -3.15
C LEU A 112 -1.86 14.42 -3.58
N ASP A 113 -1.60 14.59 -4.88
CA ASP A 113 -0.91 15.77 -5.40
C ASP A 113 -1.71 17.06 -5.12
N ASP A 114 -3.03 17.05 -5.32
CA ASP A 114 -3.90 18.19 -4.99
C ASP A 114 -3.80 18.57 -3.51
N ILE A 115 -3.80 17.57 -2.62
CA ILE A 115 -3.66 17.78 -1.18
C ILE A 115 -2.27 18.34 -0.83
N LEU A 116 -1.21 17.83 -1.44
CA LEU A 116 0.15 18.31 -1.20
C LEU A 116 0.35 19.73 -1.70
N GLU A 117 -0.29 20.15 -2.79
CA GLU A 117 -0.24 21.53 -3.28
C GLU A 117 -0.94 22.51 -2.35
N GLU A 118 -2.08 22.13 -1.76
CA GLU A 118 -2.81 22.97 -0.80
C GLU A 118 -2.07 23.17 0.54
N ASN A 119 -1.15 22.26 0.89
CA ASN A 119 -0.39 22.29 2.13
C ASN A 119 1.03 22.89 2.01
N LYS A 120 1.40 23.42 0.83
CA LYS A 120 2.66 24.17 0.60
C LYS A 120 2.54 25.63 1.01
#